data_AF-A0A966IP53-F1
#
_entry.id   AF-A0A966IP53-F1
#
_cell.length_a   1.000
_cell.length_b   1.000
_cell.length_c   1.000
_cell.angle_alpha   90.00
_cell.angle_beta   90.00
_cell.angle_gamma   90.00
#
_symmetry.space_group_name_H-M   'P 1'
#
loop_
_entity.id
_entity.type
_entity.pdbx_description
1 polymer ?
#
loop_
_entity_poly.entity_id
_entity_poly.type
_entity_poly.pdbx_seq_one_letter_code
_entity_poly.pdbx_strand_id
1 'polypeptide(L)' 'MLLKVNELSKTYVSGFEALKGISLQVKRGEILALLGPNGAGKT' A
#
# COMPACT_ATOMS: atom_id res chain seq x y z
N MET A 1 -12.68 6.70 -11.90
CA MET A 1 -11.62 6.27 -10.96
C MET A 1 -12.29 5.41 -9.89
N LEU A 2 -11.76 4.22 -9.57
CA LEU A 2 -12.36 3.36 -8.55
C LEU A 2 -11.69 3.54 -7.19
N LEU A 3 -10.35 3.59 -7.17
CA LEU A 3 -9.55 3.78 -5.96
C LEU A 3 -8.38 4.72 -6.22
N LYS A 4 -8.12 5.64 -5.29
CA LYS A 4 -6.92 6.49 -5.23
C LYS A 4 -6.35 6.44 -3.82
N VAL A 5 -5.05 6.20 -3.70
CA VAL A 5 -4.28 6.33 -2.47
C VAL A 5 -3.17 7.32 -2.75
N ASN A 6 -2.96 8.30 -1.87
CA ASN A 6 -1.89 9.27 -1.98
C ASN A 6 -1.09 9.26 -0.68
N GLU A 7 0.24 9.11 -0.80
CA GLU A 7 1.22 9.24 0.29
C GLU A 7 0.85 8.43 1.55
N LEU A 8 0.32 7.23 1.37
CA LEU A 8 -0.08 6.38 2.50
C LEU A 8 1.16 5.92 3.26
N SER A 9 1.21 6.26 4.53
CA SER A 9 2.23 5.83 5.48
C SER A 9 1.61 5.04 6.63
N LYS A 10 2.39 4.11 7.18
CA LYS A 10 1.99 3.32 8.34
C LYS A 10 3.21 2.92 9.14
N THR A 11 3.22 3.32 10.40
CA THR A 11 4.19 2.88 11.40
C THR A 11 3.45 2.18 12.54
N TYR A 12 3.95 1.01 12.92
CA TYR A 12 3.46 0.26 14.07
C TYR A 12 4.03 0.83 15.38
N VAL A 13 3.40 0.50 16.51
CA VAL A 13 3.84 0.96 17.84
C VAL A 13 5.28 0.54 18.16
N SER A 14 5.74 -0.57 17.57
CA SER A 14 7.14 -1.02 17.65
C SER A 14 8.16 -0.11 16.95
N GLY A 15 7.69 0.92 16.24
CA GLY A 15 8.52 1.78 15.38
C GLY A 15 8.76 1.20 13.97
N PHE A 16 8.21 0.03 13.66
CA PHE A 16 8.34 -0.55 12.32
C PHE A 16 7.48 0.20 11.29
N GLU A 17 8.14 0.81 10.31
CA GLU A 17 7.51 1.53 9.21
C GLU A 17 7.14 0.55 8.08
N ALA A 18 5.86 0.16 8.04
CA ALA A 18 5.33 -0.83 7.10
C ALA A 18 4.98 -0.24 5.73
N LEU A 19 4.54 1.03 5.68
CA LEU A 19 4.26 1.75 4.45
C LEU A 19 5.00 3.10 4.48
N LYS A 20 5.74 3.40 3.42
CA LYS A 20 6.66 4.54 3.33
C LYS A 20 6.21 5.56 2.27
N GLY A 21 5.04 6.15 2.45
CA GLY A 21 4.51 7.16 1.52
C GLY A 21 4.16 6.56 0.15
N ILE A 22 3.27 5.57 0.12
CA ILE A 22 2.89 4.91 -1.13
C ILE A 22 1.68 5.61 -1.76
N SER A 23 1.80 5.92 -3.06
CA SER A 23 0.74 6.48 -3.89
C SER A 23 0.36 5.48 -5.00
N LEU A 24 -0.93 5.16 -5.12
CA LEU A 24 -1.44 4.23 -6.15
C LEU A 24 -2.84 4.61 -6.65
N GLN A 25 -3.15 4.22 -7.88
CA GLN A 25 -4.46 4.44 -8.50
C GLN A 25 -4.93 3.16 -9.15
N VAL A 26 -6.19 2.78 -8.92
CA VAL A 26 -6.81 1.63 -9.59
C VAL A 26 -7.99 2.11 -10.43
N LYS A 27 -7.93 1.81 -11.72
CA LYS A 27 -9.00 2.12 -12.67
C LYS A 27 -10.10 1.05 -12.61
N ARG A 28 -11.28 1.39 -13.12
CA ARG A 28 -12.38 0.43 -13.22
C ARG A 28 -11.99 -0.67 -14.20
N GLY A 29 -12.11 -1.93 -13.79
CA GLY A 29 -11.75 -3.11 -14.60
C GLY A 29 -10.27 -3.51 -14.53
N GLU A 30 -9.44 -2.79 -13.77
CA GLU A 30 -8.04 -3.12 -13.54
C GLU A 30 -7.90 -4.12 -12.38
N ILE A 31 -7.04 -5.12 -12.55
CA ILE A 31 -6.68 -6.08 -11.50
C ILE A 31 -5.29 -5.71 -10.99
N LEU A 32 -5.19 -5.41 -9.69
CA LEU A 32 -3.93 -5.10 -9.01
C LEU A 32 -3.58 -6.25 -8.06
N ALA A 33 -2.33 -6.72 -8.12
CA ALA A 33 -1.78 -7.67 -7.17
C ALA A 33 -0.66 -7.02 -6.35
N LEU A 34 -0.69 -7.22 -5.03
CA LEU A 34 0.40 -6.83 -4.14
C LEU A 34 1.34 -8.02 -3.98
N LEU A 35 2.60 -7.86 -4.40
CA LEU A 35 3.62 -8.91 -4.39
C LEU A 35 4.80 -8.50 -3.50
N GLY A 36 5.43 -9.48 -2.84
CA GLY A 36 6.61 -9.25 -2.00
C GLY A 36 6.69 -10.19 -0.78
N PRO A 37 7.83 -10.21 -0.07
CA PRO A 37 8.04 -11.07 1.10
C PRO A 37 7.13 -10.73 2.28
N ASN A 38 7.02 -11.61 3.28
CA ASN A 38 6.27 -11.34 4.51
C ASN A 38 6.81 -10.09 5.22
N GLY A 39 5.91 -9.28 5.76
CA GLY A 39 6.28 -8.01 6.40
C GLY A 39 6.49 -6.82 5.45
N ALA A 40 6.37 -7.00 4.13
CA ALA A 40 6.52 -5.91 3.15
C ALA A 40 5.35 -4.89 3.10
N GLY A 41 4.39 -4.96 4.03
CA GLY A 41 3.26 -4.01 4.08
C GLY A 41 2.10 -4.33 3.12
N LYS A 42 1.93 -5.61 2.72
CA LYS A 42 0.84 -6.03 1.82
C LYS A 42 -0.51 -6.24 2.52
N THR A 43 -0.52 -6.32 3.84
CA THR A 43 -1.68 -6.53 4.72
C THR A 43 -1.60 -5.49 5.83
#